data_AF-A0A6V8DX44-F1
#
_entry.id   AF-A0A6V8DX44-F1
#
_cell.length_a   1.000
_cell.length_b   1.000
_cell.length_c   1.000
_cell.angle_alpha   90.00
_cell.angle_beta   90.00
_cell.angle_gamma   90.00
#
_symmetry.space_group_name_H-M   'P 1'
#
loop_
_entity.id
_entity.type
_entity.pdbx_description
1 polymer ?
#
loop_
_entity_poly.entity_id
_entity_poly.type
_entity_poly.pdbx_seq_one_letter_code
_entity_poly.pdbx_strand_id
1 'polypeptide(L)'
;MNERASMWEVMLIIFLPTIAPGLALIRILDASADTFRKTLLCFPIGLLTLFGISGLLFVVELWSILSLTLVLLLTNILSIVFLLRKVQIEQTTYTQWQKMEAAIHGVVLSESEPEIEHEVATQHWFQSNRNPVLQIIAGCFCLLTLVPILLFDRPFGVDWIGFSTLASNVGQTGTFEVQSPNEGLWTYPPAFPTVLAWVSTMTGTPVQQAILVLGHLSLFALLLGVWGGMDRLGAGASSVLAMGASFALFSKVFDSGYPTVASQLGLVVGLLIVLRPIQQSLRYHITAFIFLAICAVLIHPTGAIYLAALLFASLVTRERLSEGEKAQRKPIFFTSLVIISSMFVIALIFFAPRMLSEPVFAEYGWQGGKPMLMFNGPLMLFAGISVYLGRASLEIQLLSIWFASLWLLSFVHLIEGLADIQVLSLLSYTLYSMALHAYHIPLAVIVGLLASRSTS
;
A
#
# COMPACT_ATOMS: atom_id res chain seq x y z
N MET A 1 3.81 2.86 -36.11
CA MET A 1 2.46 3.26 -35.62
C MET A 1 1.77 2.18 -34.77
N ASN A 2 2.31 0.95 -34.61
CA ASN A 2 1.67 -0.12 -33.83
C ASN A 2 2.07 -0.23 -32.34
N GLU A 3 3.14 0.41 -31.87
CA GLU A 3 3.62 0.23 -30.47
C GLU A 3 3.00 1.18 -29.44
N ARG A 4 2.40 2.31 -29.85
CA ARG A 4 1.71 3.22 -28.89
C ARG A 4 0.26 2.83 -28.64
N ALA A 5 -0.36 2.06 -29.53
CA ALA A 5 -1.71 1.53 -29.34
C ALA A 5 -1.74 0.52 -28.17
N SER A 6 -0.68 -0.28 -28.01
CA SER A 6 -0.57 -1.31 -26.97
C SER A 6 -0.44 -0.76 -25.54
N MET A 7 0.18 0.40 -25.35
CA MET A 7 0.36 0.98 -24.00
C MET A 7 -0.97 1.44 -23.37
N TRP A 8 -1.85 2.05 -24.16
CA TRP A 8 -3.17 2.47 -23.67
C TRP A 8 -4.04 1.26 -23.33
N GLU A 9 -3.93 0.17 -24.10
CA GLU A 9 -4.60 -1.09 -23.80
C GLU A 9 -4.12 -1.68 -22.47
N VAL A 10 -2.81 -1.65 -22.20
CA VAL A 10 -2.24 -2.05 -20.89
C VAL A 10 -2.76 -1.18 -19.76
N MET A 11 -2.84 0.14 -19.95
CA MET A 11 -3.40 1.01 -18.93
C MET A 11 -4.87 0.69 -18.68
N LEU A 12 -5.69 0.58 -19.73
CA LEU A 12 -7.13 0.30 -19.61
C LEU A 12 -7.41 -1.05 -18.94
N ILE A 13 -6.66 -2.10 -19.31
CA ILE A 13 -6.86 -3.43 -18.73
C ILE A 13 -6.49 -3.48 -17.24
N ILE A 14 -5.56 -2.62 -16.80
CA ILE A 14 -5.24 -2.44 -15.38
C ILE A 14 -6.29 -1.56 -14.69
N PHE A 15 -6.68 -0.43 -15.28
CA PHE A 15 -7.60 0.53 -14.65
C PHE A 15 -9.03 -0.02 -14.50
N LEU A 16 -9.63 -0.52 -15.57
CA LEU A 16 -11.05 -0.90 -15.58
C LEU A 16 -11.44 -1.88 -14.46
N PRO A 17 -10.72 -3.00 -14.23
CA PRO A 17 -11.11 -3.95 -13.19
C PRO A 17 -10.87 -3.44 -11.76
N THR A 18 -10.18 -2.31 -11.59
CA THR A 18 -9.84 -1.75 -10.27
C THR A 18 -10.89 -0.77 -9.74
N ILE A 19 -11.70 -0.16 -10.62
CA ILE A 19 -12.59 0.94 -10.26
C ILE A 19 -13.68 0.50 -9.27
N ALA A 20 -14.51 -0.49 -9.65
CA ALA A 20 -15.63 -0.89 -8.82
C ALA A 20 -15.17 -1.54 -7.48
N PRO A 21 -14.20 -2.47 -7.47
CA PRO A 21 -13.69 -3.02 -6.21
C PRO A 21 -13.04 -1.96 -5.32
N GLY A 22 -12.28 -1.03 -5.89
CA GLY A 22 -11.68 0.09 -5.17
C GLY A 22 -12.74 0.94 -4.46
N LEU A 23 -13.77 1.39 -5.20
CA LEU A 23 -14.88 2.17 -4.62
C LEU A 23 -15.66 1.41 -3.55
N ALA A 24 -15.93 0.13 -3.77
CA ALA A 24 -16.65 -0.72 -2.82
C ALA A 24 -15.88 -0.85 -1.49
N LEU A 25 -14.56 -1.07 -1.57
CA LEU A 25 -13.70 -1.15 -0.39
C LEU A 25 -13.52 0.21 0.30
N ILE A 26 -13.43 1.31 -0.44
CA ILE A 26 -13.36 2.67 0.17
C ILE A 26 -14.61 2.95 0.98
N ARG A 27 -15.80 2.59 0.46
CA ARG A 27 -17.06 2.77 1.19
C ARG A 27 -17.03 2.06 2.55
N ILE A 28 -16.31 0.94 2.65
CA ILE A 28 -16.12 0.19 3.90
C ILE A 28 -15.00 0.80 4.76
N LEU A 29 -13.85 1.16 4.18
CA LEU A 29 -12.64 1.56 4.92
C LEU A 29 -12.65 3.03 5.34
N ASP A 30 -13.16 3.91 4.47
CA ASP A 30 -13.27 5.34 4.69
C ASP A 30 -14.66 5.83 4.30
N ALA A 31 -15.64 5.52 5.15
CA ALA A 31 -17.01 6.02 5.03
C ALA A 31 -17.08 7.56 4.98
N SER A 32 -16.01 8.26 5.39
CA SER A 32 -15.96 9.71 5.37
C SER A 32 -15.49 10.34 4.06
N ALA A 33 -15.06 9.51 3.10
CA ALA A 33 -14.51 9.98 1.85
C ALA A 33 -15.56 10.70 0.98
N ASP A 34 -15.24 11.94 0.61
CA ASP A 34 -15.93 12.68 -0.44
C ASP A 34 -15.46 12.21 -1.83
N THR A 35 -16.05 12.77 -2.89
CA THR A 35 -15.74 12.37 -4.28
C THR A 35 -14.26 12.54 -4.61
N PHE A 36 -13.63 13.59 -4.11
CA PHE A 36 -12.20 13.84 -4.33
C PHE A 36 -11.35 12.72 -3.73
N ARG A 37 -11.52 12.44 -2.43
CA ARG A 37 -10.76 11.38 -1.76
C ARG A 37 -11.08 9.99 -2.33
N LYS A 38 -12.33 9.72 -2.70
CA LYS A 38 -12.74 8.50 -3.44
C LYS A 38 -11.97 8.36 -4.75
N THR A 39 -11.81 9.43 -5.51
CA THR A 39 -11.06 9.42 -6.79
C THR A 39 -9.58 9.08 -6.56
N LEU A 40 -8.98 9.66 -5.53
CA LEU A 40 -7.58 9.38 -5.17
C LEU A 40 -7.36 7.93 -4.70
N LEU A 41 -8.26 7.41 -3.87
CA LEU A 41 -8.10 6.09 -3.24
C LEU A 41 -8.59 4.91 -4.11
N CYS A 42 -9.44 5.17 -5.11
CA CYS A 42 -10.09 4.14 -5.93
C CYS A 42 -9.07 3.24 -6.62
N PHE A 43 -8.19 3.86 -7.41
CA PHE A 43 -7.17 3.12 -8.15
C PHE A 43 -6.17 2.38 -7.25
N PRO A 44 -5.60 2.99 -6.18
CA PRO A 44 -4.67 2.31 -5.29
C PRO A 44 -5.24 1.07 -4.59
N ILE A 45 -6.45 1.17 -4.02
CA ILE A 45 -7.10 0.07 -3.31
C ILE A 45 -7.56 -1.02 -4.29
N GLY A 46 -8.07 -0.61 -5.46
CA GLY A 46 -8.45 -1.54 -6.51
C GLY A 46 -7.24 -2.28 -7.09
N LEU A 47 -6.10 -1.61 -7.29
CA LEU A 47 -4.86 -2.23 -7.79
C LEU A 47 -4.28 -3.22 -6.76
N LEU A 48 -4.29 -2.88 -5.48
CA LEU A 48 -3.94 -3.82 -4.41
C LEU A 48 -4.83 -5.07 -4.44
N THR A 49 -6.13 -4.89 -4.67
CA THR A 49 -7.10 -5.99 -4.79
C THR A 49 -6.84 -6.85 -6.03
N LEU A 50 -6.54 -6.25 -7.19
CA LEU A 50 -6.18 -6.94 -8.41
C LEU A 50 -4.95 -7.84 -8.20
N PHE A 51 -3.89 -7.29 -7.60
CA PHE A 51 -2.71 -8.06 -7.22
C PHE A 51 -3.06 -9.22 -6.29
N GLY A 52 -3.82 -8.94 -5.21
CA GLY A 52 -4.20 -9.95 -4.24
C GLY A 52 -5.02 -11.10 -4.84
N ILE A 53 -6.01 -10.79 -5.68
CA ILE A 53 -6.83 -11.80 -6.36
C ILE A 53 -5.96 -12.70 -7.25
N SER A 54 -5.09 -12.09 -8.07
CA SER A 54 -4.20 -12.86 -8.95
C SER A 54 -3.23 -13.74 -8.15
N GLY A 55 -2.64 -13.18 -7.08
CA GLY A 55 -1.75 -13.92 -6.20
C GLY A 55 -2.45 -15.07 -5.45
N LEU A 56 -3.68 -14.85 -4.98
CA LEU A 56 -4.48 -15.87 -4.29
C LEU A 56 -4.80 -17.04 -5.23
N LEU A 57 -5.26 -16.74 -6.45
CA LEU A 57 -5.53 -17.78 -7.46
C LEU A 57 -4.29 -18.63 -7.74
N PHE A 58 -3.11 -18.02 -7.75
CA PHE A 58 -1.85 -18.75 -7.94
C PHE A 58 -1.53 -19.65 -6.75
N VAL A 59 -1.65 -19.13 -5.52
CA VAL A 59 -1.38 -19.90 -4.30
C VAL A 59 -2.31 -21.12 -4.17
N VAL A 60 -3.56 -21.03 -4.65
CA VAL A 60 -4.51 -22.14 -4.63
C VAL A 60 -4.47 -22.99 -5.91
N GLU A 61 -3.47 -22.81 -6.78
CA GLU A 61 -3.26 -23.57 -8.02
C GLU A 61 -4.42 -23.49 -9.02
N LEU A 62 -5.21 -22.40 -8.97
CA LEU A 62 -6.32 -22.13 -9.89
C LEU A 62 -6.03 -21.01 -10.88
N TRP A 63 -4.80 -20.51 -10.91
CA TRP A 63 -4.43 -19.40 -11.78
C TRP A 63 -4.39 -19.84 -13.24
N SER A 64 -5.14 -19.11 -14.06
CA SER A 64 -5.03 -19.11 -15.52
C SER A 64 -5.54 -17.76 -16.02
N ILE A 65 -5.25 -17.42 -17.28
CA ILE A 65 -5.78 -16.21 -17.91
C ILE A 65 -7.31 -16.16 -17.83
N LEU A 66 -7.96 -17.30 -18.08
CA LEU A 66 -9.41 -17.42 -18.02
C LEU A 66 -9.93 -17.29 -16.59
N SER A 67 -9.34 -18.03 -15.64
CA SER A 67 -9.74 -18.01 -14.23
C SER A 67 -9.66 -16.60 -13.65
N LEU A 68 -8.52 -15.91 -13.86
CA LEU A 68 -8.33 -14.55 -13.37
C LEU A 68 -9.34 -13.59 -14.00
N THR A 69 -9.55 -13.68 -15.32
CA THR A 69 -10.53 -12.83 -16.01
C THR A 69 -11.95 -13.02 -15.46
N LEU A 70 -12.40 -14.27 -15.27
CA LEU A 70 -13.71 -14.57 -14.72
C LEU A 70 -13.86 -14.07 -13.28
N VAL A 71 -12.84 -14.24 -12.44
CA VAL A 71 -12.87 -13.78 -11.05
C VAL A 71 -12.86 -12.26 -10.97
N LEU A 72 -12.12 -11.57 -11.84
CA LEU A 72 -12.14 -10.09 -11.91
C LEU A 72 -13.50 -9.57 -12.37
N LEU A 73 -14.12 -10.20 -13.38
CA LEU A 73 -15.48 -9.85 -13.81
C LEU A 73 -16.49 -10.06 -12.68
N LEU A 74 -16.45 -11.21 -12.01
CA LEU A 74 -17.31 -11.50 -10.86
C LEU A 74 -17.10 -10.48 -9.74
N THR A 75 -15.86 -10.18 -9.40
CA THR A 75 -15.52 -9.19 -8.35
C THR A 75 -16.06 -7.80 -8.70
N ASN A 76 -15.95 -7.39 -9.97
CA ASN A 76 -16.51 -6.12 -10.43
C ASN A 76 -18.05 -6.11 -10.36
N ILE A 77 -18.72 -7.18 -10.80
CA ILE A 77 -20.19 -7.32 -10.71
C ILE A 77 -20.64 -7.25 -9.25
N LEU A 78 -20.02 -8.02 -8.35
CA LEU A 78 -20.35 -8.02 -6.92
C LEU A 78 -20.10 -6.64 -6.28
N SER A 79 -19.02 -5.96 -6.67
CA SER A 79 -18.70 -4.61 -6.20
C SER A 79 -19.74 -3.60 -6.68
N ILE A 80 -20.16 -3.66 -7.95
CA ILE A 80 -21.22 -2.81 -8.49
C ILE A 80 -22.55 -3.08 -7.77
N VAL A 81 -22.92 -4.35 -7.59
CA VAL A 81 -24.13 -4.72 -6.84
C VAL A 81 -24.07 -4.18 -5.41
N PHE A 82 -22.92 -4.26 -4.74
CA PHE A 82 -22.71 -3.71 -3.41
C PHE A 82 -22.83 -2.18 -3.38
N LEU A 83 -22.29 -1.48 -4.38
CA LEU A 83 -22.39 -0.02 -4.50
C LEU A 83 -23.82 0.44 -4.82
N LEU A 84 -24.54 -0.31 -5.66
CA LEU A 84 -25.92 -0.03 -6.05
C LEU A 84 -26.94 -0.34 -4.95
N ARG A 85 -26.57 -1.15 -3.95
CA ARG A 85 -27.36 -1.26 -2.72
C ARG A 85 -27.40 0.12 -2.06
N LYS A 86 -28.48 0.85 -2.37
CA LYS A 86 -28.92 2.00 -1.59
C LYS A 86 -28.96 1.56 -0.14
N VAL A 87 -28.59 2.44 0.78
CA VAL A 87 -28.91 2.27 2.19
C VAL A 87 -30.43 2.18 2.24
N GLN A 88 -30.99 0.97 2.19
CA GLN A 88 -32.42 0.78 2.37
C GLN A 88 -32.68 1.18 3.82
N ILE A 89 -33.40 2.29 3.95
CA ILE A 89 -33.84 2.90 5.20
C ILE A 89 -34.95 1.99 5.74
N GLU A 90 -34.60 0.79 6.19
CA GLU A 90 -35.46 0.01 7.05
C GLU A 90 -35.03 0.29 8.49
N GLN A 91 -35.91 1.00 9.19
CA GLN A 91 -35.79 1.39 10.59
C GLN A 91 -35.41 0.17 11.42
N THR A 92 -34.18 0.12 11.96
CA THR A 92 -33.85 -0.22 13.37
C THR A 92 -32.38 -0.62 13.60
N THR A 93 -31.56 -0.94 12.58
CA THR A 93 -30.15 -1.36 12.83
C THR A 93 -29.16 -0.87 11.77
N TYR A 94 -28.86 0.43 11.77
CA TYR A 94 -27.72 0.92 10.98
C TYR A 94 -26.40 0.36 11.52
N THR A 95 -25.52 -0.11 10.64
CA THR A 95 -24.12 -0.30 11.02
C THR A 95 -23.42 1.07 11.14
N GLN A 96 -22.41 1.21 12.00
CA GLN A 96 -21.83 2.54 12.27
C GLN A 96 -21.21 3.23 11.04
N TRP A 97 -20.67 2.48 10.06
CA TRP A 97 -20.19 3.10 8.82
C TRP A 97 -21.33 3.66 7.96
N GLN A 98 -22.51 3.00 7.97
CA GLN A 98 -23.71 3.52 7.29
C GLN A 98 -24.25 4.76 7.99
N LYS A 99 -24.20 4.80 9.33
CA LYS A 99 -24.54 6.01 10.11
C LYS A 99 -23.63 7.18 9.72
N MET A 100 -22.31 6.95 9.66
CA MET A 100 -21.33 7.95 9.24
C MET A 100 -21.56 8.43 7.80
N GLU A 101 -21.72 7.51 6.85
CA GLU A 101 -22.01 7.84 5.45
C GLU A 101 -23.31 8.68 5.34
N ALA A 102 -24.36 8.28 6.05
CA ALA A 102 -25.63 9.00 6.07
C ALA A 102 -25.48 10.41 6.69
N ALA A 103 -24.75 10.54 7.80
CA ALA A 103 -24.52 11.82 8.47
C ALA A 103 -23.73 12.81 7.59
N ILE A 104 -22.70 12.34 6.89
CA ILE A 104 -21.92 13.16 5.93
C ILE A 104 -22.77 13.63 4.75
N HIS A 105 -23.77 12.83 4.37
CA HIS A 105 -24.75 13.18 3.35
C HIS A 105 -25.95 13.98 3.89
N GLY A 106 -25.91 14.44 5.15
CA GLY A 106 -26.91 15.34 5.73
C GLY A 106 -28.19 14.65 6.22
N VAL A 107 -28.19 13.32 6.37
CA VAL A 107 -29.31 12.58 6.94
C VAL A 107 -29.29 12.70 8.47
N VAL A 108 -30.35 13.24 9.05
CA VAL A 108 -30.51 13.35 10.51
C VAL A 108 -30.80 11.97 11.09
N LEU A 109 -29.88 11.45 11.91
CA LEU A 109 -30.06 10.21 12.66
C LEU A 109 -31.00 10.46 13.85
N SER A 110 -31.81 9.46 14.22
CA SER A 110 -32.78 9.57 15.32
C SER A 110 -32.14 9.66 16.71
N GLU A 111 -30.90 9.20 16.85
CA GLU A 111 -30.10 9.26 18.07
C GLU A 111 -28.89 10.17 17.83
N SER A 112 -28.65 11.14 18.72
CA SER A 112 -27.47 12.00 18.67
C SER A 112 -26.22 11.19 19.04
N GLU A 113 -25.30 11.05 18.10
CA GLU A 113 -23.99 10.41 18.33
C GLU A 113 -22.89 11.48 18.25
N PRO A 114 -22.48 12.10 19.37
CA PRO A 114 -21.59 13.27 19.37
C PRO A 114 -20.22 12.99 18.74
N GLU A 115 -19.75 11.74 18.80
CA GLU A 115 -18.51 11.32 18.15
C GLU A 115 -18.60 11.35 16.61
N ILE A 116 -19.75 10.90 16.06
CA ILE A 116 -20.00 10.96 14.61
C ILE A 116 -20.12 12.41 14.16
N GLU A 117 -20.88 13.22 14.89
CA GLU A 117 -21.06 14.65 14.59
C GLU A 117 -19.71 15.40 14.58
N HIS A 118 -18.84 15.15 15.56
CA HIS A 118 -17.51 15.75 15.62
C HIS A 118 -16.61 15.29 14.44
N GLU A 119 -16.63 14.01 14.09
CA GLU A 119 -15.88 13.50 12.92
C GLU A 119 -16.38 14.14 11.63
N VAL A 120 -17.69 14.19 11.42
CA VAL A 120 -18.34 14.82 10.25
C VAL A 120 -17.92 16.29 10.15
N ALA A 121 -18.01 17.05 11.24
CA ALA A 121 -17.60 18.45 11.27
C ALA A 121 -16.11 18.63 10.93
N THR A 122 -15.24 17.78 11.49
CA THR A 122 -13.80 17.83 11.20
C THR A 122 -13.52 17.52 9.72
N GLN A 123 -14.17 16.50 9.16
CA GLN A 123 -13.98 16.12 7.76
C GLN A 123 -14.49 17.21 6.81
N HIS A 124 -15.63 17.82 7.10
CA HIS A 124 -16.12 18.97 6.32
C HIS A 124 -15.18 20.18 6.39
N TRP A 125 -14.57 20.44 7.54
CA TRP A 125 -13.55 21.49 7.66
C TRP A 125 -12.35 21.19 6.76
N PHE A 126 -11.77 19.98 6.81
CA PHE A 126 -10.67 19.62 5.92
C PHE A 126 -11.04 19.73 4.44
N GLN A 127 -12.23 19.25 4.07
CA GLN A 127 -12.73 19.31 2.69
C GLN A 127 -12.89 20.75 2.19
N SER A 128 -13.43 21.63 3.04
CA SER A 128 -13.68 23.05 2.70
C SER A 128 -12.40 23.89 2.69
N ASN A 129 -11.39 23.49 3.47
CA ASN A 129 -10.14 24.22 3.63
C ASN A 129 -8.98 23.67 2.77
N ARG A 130 -9.26 22.75 1.82
CA ARG A 130 -8.26 22.27 0.87
C ARG A 130 -7.71 23.44 0.05
N ASN A 131 -6.39 23.59 -0.01
CA ASN A 131 -5.76 24.57 -0.89
C ASN A 131 -5.76 24.05 -2.34
N PRO A 132 -6.55 24.64 -3.26
CA PRO A 132 -6.70 24.13 -4.62
C PRO A 132 -5.39 24.19 -5.42
N VAL A 133 -4.56 25.21 -5.21
CA VAL A 133 -3.27 25.34 -5.88
C VAL A 133 -2.35 24.20 -5.47
N LEU A 134 -2.31 23.89 -4.17
CA LEU A 134 -1.52 22.77 -3.66
C LEU A 134 -2.01 21.42 -4.21
N GLN A 135 -3.32 21.23 -4.34
CA GLN A 135 -3.88 20.03 -4.97
C GLN A 135 -3.46 19.91 -6.44
N ILE A 136 -3.49 21.00 -7.21
CA ILE A 136 -3.06 20.99 -8.63
C ILE A 136 -1.58 20.62 -8.74
N ILE A 137 -0.71 21.24 -7.93
CA ILE A 137 0.73 20.94 -7.93
C ILE A 137 1.00 19.48 -7.55
N ALA A 138 0.32 18.96 -6.52
CA ALA A 138 0.41 17.54 -6.16
C ALA A 138 -0.08 16.62 -7.29
N GLY A 139 -1.16 16.99 -7.99
CA GLY A 139 -1.65 16.30 -9.17
C GLY A 139 -0.63 16.24 -10.30
N CYS A 140 -0.04 17.38 -10.64
CA CYS A 140 1.04 17.45 -11.62
C CYS A 140 2.24 16.59 -11.20
N PHE A 141 2.65 16.65 -9.93
CA PHE A 141 3.73 15.85 -9.39
C PHE A 141 3.46 14.34 -9.52
N CYS A 142 2.26 13.87 -9.19
CA CYS A 142 1.88 12.48 -9.39
C CYS A 142 1.97 12.09 -10.87
N LEU A 143 1.43 12.91 -11.77
CA LEU A 143 1.44 12.65 -13.22
C LEU A 143 2.87 12.61 -13.81
N LEU A 144 3.82 13.36 -13.24
CA LEU A 144 5.22 13.30 -13.67
C LEU A 144 5.82 11.90 -13.50
N THR A 145 5.31 11.09 -12.57
CA THR A 145 5.79 9.71 -12.41
C THR A 145 5.41 8.78 -13.56
N LEU A 146 4.49 9.21 -14.44
CA LEU A 146 4.11 8.47 -15.65
C LEU A 146 4.93 8.87 -16.89
N VAL A 147 5.74 9.93 -16.81
CA VAL A 147 6.60 10.38 -17.92
C VAL A 147 7.53 9.27 -18.43
N PRO A 148 8.18 8.44 -17.58
CA PRO A 148 9.02 7.34 -18.07
C PRO A 148 8.30 6.37 -19.00
N ILE A 149 7.01 6.12 -18.78
CA ILE A 149 6.19 5.27 -19.65
C ILE A 149 6.18 5.83 -21.08
N LEU A 150 6.18 7.16 -21.25
CA LEU A 150 6.15 7.83 -22.55
C LEU A 150 7.52 7.94 -23.23
N LEU A 151 8.60 7.87 -22.44
CA LEU A 151 9.97 8.11 -22.91
C LEU A 151 10.74 6.83 -23.22
N PHE A 152 10.36 5.70 -22.61
CA PHE A 152 11.15 4.47 -22.65
C PHE A 152 10.32 3.28 -23.12
N ASP A 153 10.93 2.44 -23.94
CA ASP A 153 10.31 1.20 -24.43
C ASP A 153 10.63 -0.02 -23.56
N ARG A 154 11.52 0.14 -22.58
CA ARG A 154 11.93 -0.89 -21.62
C ARG A 154 12.40 -0.27 -20.29
N PRO A 155 12.36 -1.02 -19.18
CA PRO A 155 12.90 -0.56 -17.90
C PRO A 155 14.42 -0.40 -17.93
N PHE A 156 14.96 0.45 -17.04
CA PHE A 156 16.40 0.71 -16.93
C PHE A 156 17.15 -0.28 -16.04
N GLY A 157 16.57 -0.66 -14.90
CA GLY A 157 17.19 -1.63 -13.99
C GLY A 157 17.27 -3.04 -14.57
N VAL A 158 17.75 -3.98 -13.76
CA VAL A 158 17.89 -5.40 -14.15
C VAL A 158 16.83 -6.31 -13.53
N ASP A 159 16.22 -5.91 -12.42
CA ASP A 159 15.22 -6.69 -11.66
C ASP A 159 14.04 -7.12 -12.55
N TRP A 160 13.62 -6.29 -13.51
CA TRP A 160 12.51 -6.60 -14.42
C TRP A 160 12.73 -7.87 -15.24
N ILE A 161 13.99 -8.26 -15.53
CA ILE A 161 14.28 -9.47 -16.32
C ILE A 161 13.81 -10.71 -15.56
N GLY A 162 14.07 -10.77 -14.25
CA GLY A 162 13.60 -11.86 -13.39
C GLY A 162 12.07 -11.93 -13.36
N PHE A 163 11.41 -10.79 -13.13
CA PHE A 163 9.95 -10.73 -13.07
C PHE A 163 9.28 -11.04 -14.42
N SER A 164 9.87 -10.61 -15.53
CA SER A 164 9.40 -10.94 -16.87
C SER A 164 9.54 -12.43 -17.17
N THR A 165 10.63 -13.06 -16.73
CA THR A 165 10.83 -14.51 -16.86
C THR A 165 9.75 -15.29 -16.09
N LEU A 166 9.49 -14.89 -14.84
CA LEU A 166 8.41 -15.46 -14.04
C LEU A 166 7.04 -15.29 -14.70
N ALA A 167 6.74 -14.09 -15.20
CA ALA A 167 5.48 -13.80 -15.87
C ALA A 167 5.31 -14.60 -17.17
N SER A 168 6.37 -14.76 -17.97
CA SER A 168 6.33 -15.57 -19.19
C SER A 168 6.09 -17.06 -18.87
N ASN A 169 6.77 -17.61 -17.87
CA ASN A 169 6.56 -19.01 -17.46
C ASN A 169 5.13 -19.24 -16.98
N VAL A 170 4.62 -18.36 -16.11
CA VAL A 170 3.25 -18.42 -15.61
C VAL A 170 2.25 -18.28 -16.74
N GLY A 171 2.44 -17.34 -17.67
CA GLY A 171 1.55 -17.14 -18.81
C GLY A 171 1.43 -18.37 -19.72
N GLN A 172 2.47 -19.21 -19.79
CA GLN A 172 2.49 -20.41 -20.62
C GLN A 172 2.02 -21.67 -19.88
N THR A 173 2.40 -21.82 -18.61
CA THR A 173 2.27 -23.09 -17.87
C THR A 173 1.38 -23.00 -16.63
N GLY A 174 1.07 -21.79 -16.18
CA GLY A 174 0.36 -21.54 -14.92
C GLY A 174 1.23 -21.73 -13.67
N THR A 175 2.51 -22.08 -13.80
CA THR A 175 3.40 -22.38 -12.67
C THR A 175 4.69 -21.53 -12.69
N PHE A 176 5.44 -21.57 -11.58
CA PHE A 176 6.78 -21.02 -11.47
C PHE A 176 7.88 -22.07 -11.72
N GLU A 177 7.52 -23.23 -12.28
CA GLU A 177 8.49 -24.26 -12.60
C GLU A 177 9.41 -23.81 -13.74
N VAL A 178 10.70 -24.08 -13.56
CA VAL A 178 11.70 -23.81 -14.57
C VAL A 178 11.49 -24.79 -15.72
N GLN A 179 11.46 -24.27 -16.94
CA GLN A 179 11.30 -25.09 -18.14
C GLN A 179 12.61 -25.83 -18.48
N SER A 180 12.47 -27.02 -19.08
CA SER A 180 13.58 -27.81 -19.62
C SER A 180 14.48 -26.96 -20.55
N PRO A 181 15.82 -27.10 -20.52
CA PRO A 181 16.61 -28.19 -19.92
C PRO A 181 16.97 -28.01 -18.43
N ASN A 182 16.56 -26.91 -17.81
CA ASN A 182 16.83 -26.67 -16.39
C ASN A 182 15.71 -27.25 -15.53
N GLU A 183 16.02 -27.54 -14.27
CA GLU A 183 15.06 -28.04 -13.27
C GLU A 183 15.02 -27.09 -12.06
N GLY A 184 13.85 -26.93 -11.46
CA GLY A 184 13.67 -26.15 -10.25
C GLY A 184 12.34 -25.41 -10.18
N LEU A 185 12.10 -24.74 -9.05
CA LEU A 185 10.92 -23.94 -8.80
C LEU A 185 11.36 -22.56 -8.30
N TRP A 186 10.90 -21.49 -8.95
CA TRP A 186 11.12 -20.16 -8.42
C TRP A 186 10.27 -19.92 -7.18
N THR A 187 10.91 -19.55 -6.08
CA THR A 187 10.22 -19.13 -4.86
C THR A 187 10.13 -17.61 -4.85
N TYR A 188 8.99 -17.06 -5.27
CA TYR A 188 8.74 -15.62 -5.27
C TYR A 188 7.26 -15.32 -5.00
N PRO A 189 6.90 -14.20 -4.34
CA PRO A 189 5.51 -13.80 -4.17
C PRO A 189 4.78 -13.62 -5.52
N PRO A 190 3.62 -14.26 -5.72
CA PRO A 190 3.11 -14.47 -7.07
C PRO A 190 2.34 -13.29 -7.65
N ALA A 191 1.84 -12.35 -6.84
CA ALA A 191 0.85 -11.38 -7.30
C ALA A 191 1.35 -10.50 -8.44
N PHE A 192 2.56 -9.96 -8.34
CA PHE A 192 3.08 -9.05 -9.37
C PHE A 192 3.37 -9.78 -10.69
N PRO A 193 4.14 -10.90 -10.72
CA PRO A 193 4.39 -11.64 -11.96
C PRO A 193 3.12 -12.19 -12.62
N THR A 194 2.15 -12.65 -11.83
CA THR A 194 0.90 -13.21 -12.36
C THR A 194 0.00 -12.13 -12.97
N VAL A 195 -0.10 -10.94 -12.37
CA VAL A 195 -0.78 -9.80 -13.01
C VAL A 195 -0.07 -9.39 -14.30
N LEU A 196 1.26 -9.35 -14.30
CA LEU A 196 2.04 -9.04 -15.50
C LEU A 196 1.79 -10.06 -16.63
N ALA A 197 1.76 -11.36 -16.30
CA ALA A 197 1.45 -12.43 -17.26
C ALA A 197 0.06 -12.23 -17.89
N TRP A 198 -0.92 -11.89 -17.06
CA TRP A 198 -2.29 -11.63 -17.51
C TRP A 198 -2.38 -10.40 -18.41
N VAL A 199 -1.80 -9.27 -17.99
CA VAL A 199 -1.78 -8.02 -18.75
C VAL A 199 -1.09 -8.19 -20.11
N SER A 200 0.09 -8.81 -20.13
CA SER A 200 0.86 -9.02 -21.36
C SER A 200 0.12 -9.94 -22.33
N THR A 201 -0.46 -11.04 -21.84
CA THR A 201 -1.23 -11.98 -22.67
C THR A 201 -2.50 -11.36 -23.23
N MET A 202 -3.27 -10.64 -22.40
CA MET A 202 -4.55 -10.07 -22.81
C MET A 202 -4.44 -8.91 -23.80
N THR A 203 -3.31 -8.20 -23.80
CA THR A 203 -3.06 -7.06 -24.70
C THR A 203 -2.16 -7.41 -25.87
N GLY A 204 -1.48 -8.56 -25.84
CA GLY A 204 -0.42 -8.90 -26.80
C GLY A 204 0.81 -8.00 -26.69
N THR A 205 0.90 -7.17 -25.64
CA THR A 205 2.02 -6.24 -25.44
C THR A 205 3.26 -7.00 -24.99
N PRO A 206 4.46 -6.71 -25.53
CA PRO A 206 5.70 -7.30 -25.05
C PRO A 206 5.89 -7.11 -23.55
N VAL A 207 6.36 -8.15 -22.86
CA VAL A 207 6.44 -8.18 -21.39
C VAL A 207 7.26 -7.03 -20.82
N GLN A 208 8.33 -6.59 -21.51
CA GLN A 208 9.16 -5.45 -21.11
C GLN A 208 8.41 -4.11 -21.11
N GLN A 209 7.45 -3.91 -22.01
CA GLN A 209 6.62 -2.71 -22.04
C GLN A 209 5.49 -2.82 -21.00
N ALA A 210 4.85 -3.98 -20.90
CA ALA A 210 3.80 -4.23 -19.93
C ALA A 210 4.29 -4.05 -18.48
N ILE A 211 5.49 -4.55 -18.16
CA ILE A 211 6.07 -4.41 -16.82
C ILE A 211 6.46 -2.96 -16.51
N LEU A 212 6.96 -2.21 -17.49
CA LEU A 212 7.27 -0.79 -17.34
C LEU A 212 6.00 0.00 -16.95
N VAL A 213 4.89 -0.25 -17.65
CA VAL A 213 3.60 0.41 -17.39
C VAL A 213 3.06 0.00 -16.02
N LEU A 214 2.99 -1.30 -15.73
CA LEU A 214 2.49 -1.79 -14.43
C LEU A 214 3.30 -1.26 -13.24
N GLY A 215 4.63 -1.18 -13.40
CA GLY A 215 5.53 -0.65 -12.39
C GLY A 215 5.31 0.82 -12.07
N HIS A 216 5.25 1.67 -13.10
CA HIS A 216 5.01 3.10 -12.92
C HIS A 216 3.56 3.41 -12.50
N LEU A 217 2.58 2.63 -12.97
CA LEU A 217 1.21 2.70 -12.45
C LEU A 217 1.14 2.33 -10.96
N SER A 218 1.97 1.40 -10.49
CA SER A 218 2.05 1.05 -9.07
C SER A 218 2.61 2.20 -8.23
N LEU A 219 3.63 2.92 -8.72
CA LEU A 219 4.13 4.14 -8.07
C LEU A 219 3.06 5.25 -8.07
N PHE A 220 2.42 5.47 -9.21
CA PHE A 220 1.36 6.47 -9.35
C PHE A 220 0.21 6.19 -8.37
N ALA A 221 -0.25 4.93 -8.32
CA ALA A 221 -1.22 4.47 -7.34
C ALA A 221 -0.73 4.70 -5.90
N LEU A 222 0.53 4.42 -5.59
CA LEU A 222 1.06 4.65 -4.25
C LEU A 222 1.00 6.14 -3.86
N LEU A 223 1.36 7.06 -4.76
CA LEU A 223 1.26 8.49 -4.51
C LEU A 223 -0.18 8.96 -4.31
N LEU A 224 -1.11 8.52 -5.17
CA LEU A 224 -2.54 8.81 -5.01
C LEU A 224 -3.10 8.24 -3.70
N GLY A 225 -2.63 7.07 -3.30
CA GLY A 225 -3.01 6.42 -2.05
C GLY A 225 -2.54 7.18 -0.82
N VAL A 226 -1.27 7.61 -0.80
CA VAL A 226 -0.73 8.48 0.26
C VAL A 226 -1.48 9.81 0.29
N TRP A 227 -1.77 10.40 -0.87
CA TRP A 227 -2.58 11.63 -0.96
C TRP A 227 -3.94 11.43 -0.31
N GLY A 228 -4.70 10.45 -0.76
CA GLY A 228 -6.05 10.20 -0.26
C GLY A 228 -6.06 9.81 1.22
N GLY A 229 -5.11 8.99 1.64
CA GLY A 229 -4.98 8.56 3.04
C GLY A 229 -4.69 9.72 3.98
N MET A 230 -3.79 10.63 3.59
CA MET A 230 -3.40 11.77 4.41
C MET A 230 -4.33 12.98 4.26
N ASP A 231 -5.12 13.08 3.17
CA ASP A 231 -6.16 14.12 3.00
C ASP A 231 -7.20 14.07 4.13
N ARG A 232 -7.41 12.89 4.71
CA ARG A 232 -8.28 12.70 5.88
C ARG A 232 -7.81 13.42 7.15
N LEU A 233 -6.54 13.82 7.18
CA LEU A 233 -5.91 14.64 8.22
C LEU A 233 -5.58 16.05 7.70
N GLY A 234 -6.12 16.46 6.54
CA GLY A 234 -5.79 17.72 5.89
C GLY A 234 -4.38 17.79 5.30
N ALA A 235 -3.65 16.66 5.27
CA ALA A 235 -2.22 16.58 4.94
C ALA A 235 -1.90 15.87 3.61
N GLY A 236 -2.91 15.64 2.78
CA GLY A 236 -2.80 14.85 1.55
C GLY A 236 -1.74 15.38 0.57
N ALA A 237 -2.00 16.58 0.03
CA ALA A 237 -1.12 17.18 -0.98
C ALA A 237 0.27 17.52 -0.42
N SER A 238 0.35 17.98 0.84
CA SER A 238 1.64 18.26 1.49
C SER A 238 2.49 16.99 1.68
N SER A 239 1.88 15.85 2.05
CA SER A 239 2.60 14.59 2.21
C SER A 239 3.16 14.08 0.88
N VAL A 240 2.37 14.15 -0.20
CA VAL A 240 2.84 13.73 -1.53
C VAL A 240 3.95 14.63 -2.05
N LEU A 241 3.82 15.95 -1.89
CA LEU A 241 4.88 16.87 -2.30
C LEU A 241 6.14 16.72 -1.45
N ALA A 242 6.01 16.38 -0.17
CA ALA A 242 7.15 16.05 0.68
C ALA A 242 7.93 14.83 0.16
N MET A 243 7.27 13.85 -0.47
CA MET A 243 8.00 12.75 -1.12
C MET A 243 8.98 13.27 -2.20
N GLY A 244 8.66 14.37 -2.87
CA GLY A 244 9.56 15.01 -3.84
C GLY A 244 10.86 15.56 -3.24
N ALA A 245 11.00 15.64 -1.92
CA ALA A 245 12.23 16.06 -1.26
C ALA A 245 13.32 14.96 -1.22
N SER A 246 13.05 13.76 -1.73
CA SER A 246 14.03 12.68 -1.74
C SER A 246 13.93 11.80 -3.00
N PHE A 247 14.97 11.00 -3.25
CA PHE A 247 15.03 10.14 -4.42
C PHE A 247 14.52 8.72 -4.17
N ALA A 248 14.46 8.27 -2.91
CA ALA A 248 14.22 6.89 -2.47
C ALA A 248 13.31 6.03 -3.38
N LEU A 249 11.99 6.12 -3.24
CA LEU A 249 11.07 5.25 -4.01
C LEU A 249 11.18 5.48 -5.52
N PHE A 250 11.48 6.71 -5.94
CA PHE A 250 11.65 7.03 -7.36
C PHE A 250 12.86 6.31 -7.95
N SER A 251 13.96 6.24 -7.22
CA SER A 251 15.14 5.45 -7.58
C SER A 251 14.83 3.97 -7.63
N LYS A 252 14.05 3.40 -6.69
CA LYS A 252 13.71 1.96 -6.74
C LYS A 252 12.81 1.61 -7.93
N VAL A 253 11.87 2.49 -8.29
CA VAL A 253 11.04 2.31 -9.49
C VAL A 253 11.90 2.39 -10.75
N PHE A 254 12.83 3.34 -10.80
CA PHE A 254 13.74 3.49 -11.94
C PHE A 254 14.66 2.26 -12.10
N ASP A 255 15.11 1.69 -10.99
CA ASP A 255 15.84 0.43 -10.88
C ASP A 255 14.96 -0.82 -11.11
N SER A 256 13.72 -0.65 -11.56
CA SER A 256 12.77 -1.74 -11.85
C SER A 256 12.39 -2.63 -10.66
N GLY A 257 12.58 -2.14 -9.44
CA GLY A 257 12.11 -2.74 -8.18
C GLY A 257 10.60 -2.64 -7.98
N TYR A 258 9.83 -2.90 -9.04
CA TYR A 258 8.39 -2.64 -9.10
C TYR A 258 7.56 -3.42 -8.08
N PRO A 259 7.80 -4.72 -7.81
CA PRO A 259 7.04 -5.45 -6.80
C PRO A 259 7.23 -4.86 -5.40
N THR A 260 8.44 -4.43 -5.06
CA THR A 260 8.74 -3.77 -3.78
C THR A 260 7.92 -2.49 -3.61
N VAL A 261 7.84 -1.68 -4.66
CA VAL A 261 7.05 -0.43 -4.67
C VAL A 261 5.55 -0.73 -4.62
N ALA A 262 5.07 -1.66 -5.45
CA ALA A 262 3.67 -2.09 -5.48
C ALA A 262 3.20 -2.65 -4.13
N SER A 263 4.07 -3.36 -3.40
CA SER A 263 3.72 -3.91 -2.08
C SER A 263 3.41 -2.83 -1.05
N GLN A 264 3.89 -1.59 -1.24
CA GLN A 264 3.60 -0.48 -0.36
C GLN A 264 2.17 0.05 -0.48
N LEU A 265 1.38 -0.41 -1.46
CA LEU A 265 -0.06 -0.14 -1.50
C LEU A 265 -0.76 -0.64 -0.21
N GLY A 266 -0.23 -1.67 0.45
CA GLY A 266 -0.72 -2.08 1.77
C GLY A 266 -0.58 -1.01 2.86
N LEU A 267 0.41 -0.11 2.75
CA LEU A 267 0.59 1.01 3.68
C LEU A 267 -0.51 2.06 3.55
N VAL A 268 -1.10 2.23 2.36
CA VAL A 268 -2.25 3.12 2.17
C VAL A 268 -3.41 2.69 3.07
N VAL A 269 -3.67 1.38 3.12
CA VAL A 269 -4.69 0.78 4.00
C VAL A 269 -4.31 0.96 5.47
N GLY A 270 -3.04 0.73 5.81
CA GLY A 270 -2.53 0.98 7.16
C GLY A 270 -2.73 2.43 7.62
N LEU A 271 -2.41 3.42 6.78
CA LEU A 271 -2.58 4.84 7.09
C LEU A 271 -4.06 5.20 7.32
N LEU A 272 -4.98 4.68 6.49
CA LEU A 272 -6.42 4.90 6.63
C LEU A 272 -6.97 4.38 7.95
N ILE A 273 -6.45 3.25 8.43
CA ILE A 273 -6.97 2.55 9.61
C ILE A 273 -6.32 3.06 10.89
N VAL A 274 -5.01 3.27 10.89
CA VAL A 274 -4.23 3.54 12.09
C VAL A 274 -4.30 5.00 12.52
N LEU A 275 -4.22 5.94 11.57
CA LEU A 275 -4.08 7.35 11.92
C LEU A 275 -5.39 7.99 12.39
N ARG A 276 -6.54 7.47 11.97
CA ARG A 276 -7.84 7.97 12.45
C ARG A 276 -8.90 6.87 12.42
N PRO A 277 -8.93 5.96 13.41
CA PRO A 277 -9.91 4.89 13.41
C PRO A 277 -11.32 5.46 13.62
N ILE A 278 -12.22 5.25 12.66
CA ILE A 278 -13.66 5.53 12.86
C ILE A 278 -14.26 4.29 13.53
N GLN A 279 -15.19 4.51 14.45
CA GLN A 279 -16.11 3.49 14.90
C GLN A 279 -16.93 3.01 13.69
N GLN A 280 -16.45 2.00 12.97
CA GLN A 280 -17.14 1.40 11.84
C GLN A 280 -17.62 0.00 12.24
N SER A 281 -18.54 -0.55 11.46
CA SER A 281 -19.02 -1.91 11.70
C SER A 281 -17.83 -2.87 11.78
N LEU A 282 -17.67 -3.47 12.94
CA LEU A 282 -16.46 -4.21 13.29
C LEU A 282 -16.09 -5.27 12.25
N ARG A 283 -17.09 -6.00 11.78
CA ARG A 283 -16.89 -7.17 10.94
C ARG A 283 -16.38 -6.80 9.55
N TYR A 284 -17.09 -5.95 8.82
CA TYR A 284 -16.71 -5.61 7.43
C TYR A 284 -15.37 -4.86 7.38
N HIS A 285 -15.12 -3.95 8.33
CA HIS A 285 -13.85 -3.23 8.40
C HIS A 285 -12.67 -4.17 8.66
N ILE A 286 -12.80 -5.07 9.66
CA ILE A 286 -11.77 -6.07 9.95
C ILE A 286 -11.56 -7.03 8.77
N THR A 287 -12.63 -7.52 8.15
CA THR A 287 -12.52 -8.43 7.00
C THR A 287 -11.82 -7.76 5.82
N ALA A 288 -12.20 -6.53 5.49
CA ALA A 288 -11.54 -5.76 4.42
C ALA A 288 -10.06 -5.51 4.74
N PHE A 289 -9.75 -5.18 5.99
CA PHE A 289 -8.37 -4.96 6.42
C PHE A 289 -7.52 -6.23 6.32
N ILE A 290 -8.00 -7.37 6.85
CA ILE A 290 -7.30 -8.65 6.77
C ILE A 290 -7.09 -9.05 5.30
N PHE A 291 -8.14 -8.94 4.48
CA PHE A 291 -8.06 -9.24 3.06
C PHE A 291 -6.97 -8.41 2.38
N LEU A 292 -6.95 -7.08 2.58
CA LEU A 292 -5.97 -6.20 1.95
C LEU A 292 -4.56 -6.37 2.50
N ALA A 293 -4.41 -6.74 3.78
CA ALA A 293 -3.11 -7.11 4.34
C ALA A 293 -2.56 -8.38 3.67
N ILE A 294 -3.40 -9.39 3.43
CA ILE A 294 -3.02 -10.59 2.66
C ILE A 294 -2.63 -10.20 1.23
N CYS A 295 -3.38 -9.31 0.58
CA CYS A 295 -3.04 -8.82 -0.76
C CYS A 295 -1.64 -8.21 -0.81
N ALA A 296 -1.24 -7.43 0.20
CA ALA A 296 0.08 -6.81 0.26
C ALA A 296 1.22 -7.86 0.41
N VAL A 297 1.00 -8.90 1.22
CA VAL A 297 1.95 -10.01 1.41
C VAL A 297 2.23 -10.74 0.09
N LEU A 298 1.20 -10.94 -0.73
CA LEU A 298 1.30 -11.67 -2.00
C LEU A 298 2.09 -10.91 -3.08
N ILE A 299 2.30 -9.59 -2.92
CA ILE A 299 3.08 -8.76 -3.85
C ILE A 299 4.58 -8.84 -3.53
N HIS A 300 4.95 -8.51 -2.29
CA HIS A 300 6.33 -8.57 -1.82
C HIS A 300 6.37 -8.50 -0.28
N PRO A 301 7.29 -9.20 0.43
CA PRO A 301 7.22 -9.30 1.88
C PRO A 301 7.55 -7.97 2.59
N THR A 302 8.24 -7.04 1.93
CA THR A 302 8.59 -5.72 2.48
C THR A 302 7.36 -4.88 2.84
N GLY A 303 6.36 -4.82 1.95
CA GLY A 303 5.14 -4.05 2.21
C GLY A 303 4.42 -4.54 3.46
N ALA A 304 4.45 -5.86 3.66
CA ALA A 304 3.92 -6.51 4.83
C ALA A 304 4.72 -6.14 6.09
N ILE A 305 6.05 -6.27 6.08
CA ILE A 305 6.90 -5.87 7.22
C ILE A 305 6.66 -4.41 7.61
N TYR A 306 6.48 -3.51 6.63
CA TYR A 306 6.27 -2.09 6.90
C TYR A 306 4.89 -1.81 7.48
N LEU A 307 3.86 -2.52 6.98
CA LEU A 307 2.54 -2.49 7.57
C LEU A 307 2.60 -3.02 9.02
N ALA A 308 3.28 -4.14 9.27
CA ALA A 308 3.44 -4.71 10.60
C ALA A 308 4.12 -3.72 11.57
N ALA A 309 5.15 -2.99 11.10
CA ALA A 309 5.80 -1.94 11.88
C ALA A 309 4.87 -0.75 12.17
N LEU A 310 4.01 -0.35 11.22
CA LEU A 310 3.01 0.70 11.43
C LEU A 310 1.96 0.27 12.46
N LEU A 311 1.50 -0.97 12.35
CA LEU A 311 0.57 -1.56 13.30
C LEU A 311 1.21 -1.66 14.69
N PHE A 312 2.46 -2.10 14.79
CA PHE A 312 3.21 -2.09 16.05
C PHE A 312 3.29 -0.68 16.66
N ALA A 313 3.59 0.34 15.86
CA ALA A 313 3.61 1.74 16.32
C ALA A 313 2.25 2.18 16.87
N SER A 314 1.15 1.76 16.24
CA SER A 314 -0.22 1.96 16.74
C SER A 314 -0.43 1.29 18.11
N LEU A 315 0.03 0.05 18.29
CA LEU A 315 -0.05 -0.66 19.57
C LEU A 315 0.71 0.07 20.68
N VAL A 316 1.92 0.54 20.40
CA VAL A 316 2.75 1.28 21.38
C VAL A 316 2.13 2.63 21.73
N THR A 317 1.54 3.33 20.76
CA THR A 317 0.93 4.64 20.98
C THR A 317 -0.40 4.54 21.73
N ARG A 318 -1.08 3.38 21.66
CA ARG A 318 -2.37 3.14 22.34
C ARG A 318 -2.33 3.39 23.84
N GLU A 319 -1.21 3.11 24.51
CA GLU A 319 -1.10 3.31 25.95
C GLU A 319 -1.22 4.77 26.39
N ARG A 320 -1.01 5.70 25.45
CA ARG A 320 -1.11 7.16 25.67
C ARG A 320 -2.53 7.70 25.47
N LEU A 321 -3.46 6.87 25.02
CA LEU A 321 -4.86 7.26 24.81
C LEU A 321 -5.65 7.21 26.13
N SER A 322 -6.74 7.97 26.20
CA SER A 322 -7.71 7.85 27.29
C SER A 322 -8.42 6.49 27.29
N GLU A 323 -8.98 6.08 28.43
CA GLU A 323 -9.66 4.77 28.53
C GLU A 323 -10.84 4.62 27.54
N GLY A 324 -11.55 5.72 27.25
CA GLY A 324 -12.59 5.74 26.21
C GLY A 324 -12.02 5.43 24.82
N GLU A 325 -10.96 6.12 24.42
CA GLU A 325 -10.27 5.88 23.15
C GLU A 325 -9.63 4.48 23.07
N LYS A 326 -9.09 3.97 24.18
CA LYS A 326 -8.54 2.60 24.26
C LYS A 326 -9.63 1.54 24.03
N ALA A 327 -10.83 1.76 24.55
CA ALA A 327 -11.98 0.88 24.33
C ALA A 327 -12.42 0.89 22.87
N GLN A 328 -12.47 2.07 22.25
CA GLN A 328 -12.82 2.25 20.84
C GLN A 328 -11.83 1.57 19.89
N ARG A 329 -10.52 1.67 20.15
CA ARG A 329 -9.48 1.09 19.29
C ARG A 329 -9.17 -0.39 19.56
N LYS A 330 -9.79 -0.99 20.57
CA LYS A 330 -9.59 -2.41 20.97
C LYS A 330 -9.70 -3.42 19.81
N PRO A 331 -10.64 -3.30 18.86
CA PRO A 331 -10.76 -4.26 17.77
C PRO A 331 -9.60 -4.18 16.77
N ILE A 332 -9.23 -2.96 16.38
CA ILE A 332 -8.07 -2.71 15.49
C ILE A 332 -6.80 -3.23 16.16
N PHE A 333 -6.67 -3.05 17.47
CA PHE A 333 -5.58 -3.61 18.27
C PHE A 333 -5.51 -5.14 18.14
N PHE A 334 -6.61 -5.87 18.35
CA PHE A 334 -6.62 -7.33 18.23
C PHE A 334 -6.36 -7.81 16.80
N THR A 335 -6.97 -7.17 15.81
CA THR A 335 -6.73 -7.49 14.39
C THR A 335 -5.28 -7.27 14.02
N SER A 336 -4.67 -6.17 14.49
CA SER A 336 -3.26 -5.88 14.29
C SER A 336 -2.36 -6.97 14.89
N LEU A 337 -2.65 -7.40 16.13
CA LEU A 337 -1.92 -8.47 16.79
C LEU A 337 -2.00 -9.80 16.01
N VAL A 338 -3.20 -10.15 15.54
CA VAL A 338 -3.42 -11.35 14.73
C VAL A 338 -2.64 -11.26 13.41
N ILE A 339 -2.76 -10.15 12.68
CA ILE A 339 -2.06 -9.95 11.41
C ILE A 339 -0.54 -10.06 11.60
N ILE A 340 0.02 -9.33 12.57
CA ILE A 340 1.46 -9.37 12.87
C ILE A 340 1.90 -10.80 13.21
N SER A 341 1.14 -11.50 14.06
CA SER A 341 1.46 -12.88 14.48
C SER A 341 1.40 -13.86 13.31
N SER A 342 0.35 -13.79 12.49
CA SER A 342 0.21 -14.64 11.30
C SER A 342 1.34 -14.42 10.31
N MET A 343 1.73 -13.17 10.06
CA MET A 343 2.85 -12.84 9.17
C MET A 343 4.17 -13.38 9.68
N PHE A 344 4.42 -13.28 10.99
CA PHE A 344 5.61 -13.85 11.62
C PHE A 344 5.63 -15.38 11.51
N VAL A 345 4.51 -16.06 11.78
CA VAL A 345 4.39 -17.52 11.64
C VAL A 345 4.64 -17.97 10.19
N ILE A 346 4.06 -17.26 9.21
CA ILE A 346 4.28 -17.58 7.79
C ILE A 346 5.76 -17.43 7.42
N ALA A 347 6.41 -16.35 7.85
CA ALA A 347 7.83 -16.13 7.63
C ALA A 347 8.69 -17.26 8.24
N LEU A 348 8.39 -17.68 9.47
CA LEU A 348 9.12 -18.75 10.16
C LEU A 348 8.93 -20.14 9.54
N ILE A 349 7.71 -20.50 9.14
CA ILE A 349 7.41 -21.87 8.72
C ILE A 349 7.72 -22.09 7.24
N PHE A 350 7.38 -21.14 6.38
CA PHE A 350 7.42 -21.35 4.92
C PHE A 350 8.69 -20.80 4.27
N PHE A 351 9.22 -19.69 4.78
CA PHE A 351 10.34 -18.99 4.16
C PHE A 351 11.68 -19.27 4.85
N ALA A 352 11.74 -19.23 6.19
CA ALA A 352 12.98 -19.42 6.93
C ALA A 352 13.69 -20.76 6.65
N PRO A 353 12.99 -21.92 6.56
CA PRO A 353 13.66 -23.21 6.35
C PRO A 353 14.29 -23.37 4.95
N ARG A 354 13.89 -22.53 3.99
CA ARG A 354 14.34 -22.60 2.59
C ARG A 354 15.58 -21.76 2.30
N MET A 355 16.05 -20.96 3.27
CA MET A 355 17.13 -19.96 3.09
C MET A 355 18.44 -20.41 3.77
N LEU A 356 18.93 -21.60 3.44
CA LEU A 356 20.00 -22.29 4.17
C LEU A 356 21.40 -22.23 3.53
N SER A 357 21.67 -21.33 2.59
CA SER A 357 23.02 -21.22 2.00
C SER A 357 23.47 -19.77 1.82
N GLU A 358 24.42 -19.39 2.67
CA GLU A 358 25.26 -18.18 2.69
C GLU A 358 24.52 -16.83 2.82
N PRO A 359 25.13 -15.83 3.49
CA PRO A 359 24.56 -14.49 3.62
C PRO A 359 24.75 -13.67 2.34
N VAL A 360 23.70 -13.00 1.87
CA VAL A 360 23.85 -11.90 0.92
C VAL A 360 24.15 -10.61 1.68
N PHE A 361 25.32 -10.03 1.38
CA PHE A 361 25.64 -8.65 1.74
C PHE A 361 24.56 -7.72 1.19
N ALA A 362 23.98 -6.87 2.04
CA ALA A 362 23.10 -5.81 1.57
C ALA A 362 23.85 -5.00 0.49
N GLU A 363 23.19 -4.77 -0.63
CA GLU A 363 23.78 -4.24 -1.89
C GLU A 363 24.59 -2.94 -1.68
N TYR A 364 24.31 -2.21 -0.59
CA TYR A 364 24.92 -0.94 -0.24
C TYR A 364 25.42 -0.83 1.22
N GLY A 365 25.55 -1.95 1.95
CA GLY A 365 25.91 -1.96 3.38
C GLY A 365 24.72 -1.66 4.30
N TRP A 366 24.98 -1.17 5.52
CA TRP A 366 23.92 -0.94 6.52
C TRP A 366 22.86 0.03 6.03
N GLN A 367 21.65 -0.49 5.80
CA GLN A 367 20.58 0.26 5.13
C GLN A 367 20.03 1.44 5.95
N GLY A 368 20.16 1.42 7.27
CA GLY A 368 19.83 2.55 8.16
C GLY A 368 20.97 3.56 8.36
N GLY A 369 22.09 3.41 7.64
CA GLY A 369 23.26 4.27 7.71
C GLY A 369 23.41 5.16 6.48
N LYS A 370 24.57 5.07 5.82
CA LYS A 370 24.93 5.90 4.65
C LYS A 370 23.90 5.81 3.49
N PRO A 371 23.38 4.64 3.10
CA PRO A 371 22.36 4.54 2.05
C PRO A 371 21.07 5.31 2.40
N MET A 372 20.58 5.22 3.64
CA MET A 372 19.40 5.99 4.07
C MET A 372 19.62 7.50 3.89
N LEU A 373 20.78 8.00 4.33
CA LEU A 373 21.13 9.42 4.17
C LEU A 373 21.28 9.82 2.70
N MET A 374 21.84 8.95 1.86
CA MET A 374 22.00 9.21 0.42
C MET A 374 20.64 9.37 -0.27
N PHE A 375 19.69 8.50 0.02
CA PHE A 375 18.40 8.47 -0.69
C PHE A 375 17.30 9.30 -0.02
N ASN A 376 17.36 9.51 1.31
CA ASN A 376 16.33 10.19 2.09
C ASN A 376 16.86 11.44 2.84
N GLY A 377 18.15 11.78 2.76
CA GLY A 377 18.79 12.80 3.61
C GLY A 377 18.04 14.14 3.73
N PRO A 378 17.67 14.81 2.62
CA PRO A 378 16.95 16.07 2.71
C PRO A 378 15.57 15.90 3.38
N LEU A 379 14.86 14.82 3.05
CA LEU A 379 13.57 14.52 3.66
C LEU A 379 13.70 14.16 5.15
N MET A 380 14.77 13.47 5.56
CA MET A 380 15.08 13.20 6.96
C MET A 380 15.30 14.49 7.77
N LEU A 381 15.98 15.48 7.20
CA LEU A 381 16.18 16.77 7.85
C LEU A 381 14.83 17.46 8.13
N PHE A 382 13.97 17.54 7.13
CA PHE A 382 12.63 18.11 7.30
C PHE A 382 11.79 17.30 8.28
N ALA A 383 11.83 15.97 8.20
CA ALA A 383 11.11 15.11 9.14
C ALA A 383 11.61 15.30 10.58
N GLY A 384 12.92 15.45 10.81
CA GLY A 384 13.48 15.70 12.14
C GLY A 384 12.98 17.02 12.74
N ILE A 385 12.92 18.08 11.94
CA ILE A 385 12.30 19.36 12.33
C ILE A 385 10.81 19.14 12.63
N SER A 386 10.12 18.39 11.79
CA SER A 386 8.70 18.10 11.96
C SER A 386 8.38 17.32 13.23
N VAL A 387 9.19 16.32 13.56
CA VAL A 387 9.09 15.57 14.82
C VAL A 387 9.32 16.50 16.00
N TYR A 388 10.35 17.36 15.94
CA TYR A 388 10.64 18.28 17.03
C TYR A 388 9.48 19.25 17.29
N LEU A 389 8.98 19.92 16.25
CA LEU A 389 7.89 20.90 16.38
C LEU A 389 6.54 20.23 16.71
N GLY A 390 6.25 19.08 16.10
CA GLY A 390 5.00 18.34 16.24
C GLY A 390 4.96 17.31 17.36
N ARG A 391 5.98 17.23 18.24
CA ARG A 391 6.14 16.18 19.25
C ARG A 391 4.96 15.99 20.21
N ALA A 392 4.06 16.97 20.32
CA ALA A 392 2.86 16.88 21.14
C ALA A 392 1.70 16.12 20.44
N SER A 393 1.68 16.05 19.10
CA SER A 393 0.65 15.34 18.34
C SER A 393 0.84 13.82 18.45
N LEU A 394 -0.26 13.10 18.69
CA LEU A 394 -0.27 11.64 18.74
C LEU A 394 0.06 11.02 17.38
N GLU A 395 -0.38 11.65 16.28
CA GLU A 395 -0.10 11.22 14.91
C GLU A 395 1.40 11.32 14.61
N ILE A 396 2.03 12.45 14.95
CA ILE A 396 3.48 12.63 14.77
C ILE A 396 4.26 11.63 15.64
N GLN A 397 3.83 11.39 16.88
CA GLN A 397 4.46 10.39 17.75
C GLN A 397 4.34 8.98 17.17
N LEU A 398 3.14 8.58 16.71
CA LEU A 398 2.90 7.28 16.10
C LEU A 398 3.78 7.07 14.87
N LEU A 399 3.80 8.06 13.96
CA LEU A 399 4.62 7.99 12.75
C LEU A 399 6.12 7.99 13.06
N SER A 400 6.54 8.70 14.11
CA SER A 400 7.93 8.66 14.59
C SER A 400 8.31 7.28 15.12
N ILE A 401 7.43 6.63 15.88
CA ILE A 401 7.63 5.25 16.35
C ILE A 401 7.65 4.28 15.17
N TRP A 402 6.80 4.49 14.16
CA TRP A 402 6.82 3.67 12.94
C TRP A 402 8.15 3.80 12.21
N PHE A 403 8.61 5.02 11.95
CA PHE A 403 9.93 5.29 11.36
C PHE A 403 11.06 4.66 12.18
N ALA A 404 11.06 4.88 13.50
CA ALA A 404 12.08 4.32 14.39
C ALA A 404 12.08 2.79 14.39
N SER A 405 10.91 2.15 14.32
CA SER A 405 10.78 0.69 14.24
C SER A 405 11.40 0.16 12.94
N LEU A 406 11.14 0.82 11.81
CA LEU A 406 11.78 0.47 10.54
C LEU A 406 13.29 0.70 10.57
N TRP A 407 13.75 1.78 11.21
CA TRP A 407 15.17 2.04 11.35
C TRP A 407 15.85 0.97 12.22
N LEU A 408 15.21 0.54 13.32
CA LEU A 408 15.70 -0.57 14.15
C LEU A 408 15.81 -1.89 13.38
N LEU A 409 14.86 -2.21 12.49
CA LEU A 409 14.93 -3.42 11.66
C LEU A 409 16.18 -3.47 10.77
N SER A 410 16.73 -2.31 10.38
CA SER A 410 17.93 -2.25 9.54
C SER A 410 19.22 -2.70 10.24
N PHE A 411 19.23 -2.81 11.56
CA PHE A 411 20.40 -3.32 12.30
C PHE A 411 20.74 -4.76 11.95
N VAL A 412 19.81 -5.50 11.34
CA VAL A 412 20.07 -6.83 10.76
C VAL A 412 21.23 -6.81 9.75
N HIS A 413 21.51 -5.66 9.11
CA HIS A 413 22.62 -5.48 8.17
C HIS A 413 23.93 -4.97 8.82
N LEU A 414 23.91 -4.63 10.11
CA LEU A 414 25.08 -4.08 10.82
C LEU A 414 25.83 -5.17 11.60
N ILE A 415 25.12 -6.17 12.13
CA ILE A 415 25.68 -7.13 13.07
C ILE A 415 26.13 -8.39 12.34
N GLU A 416 27.45 -8.51 12.16
CA GLU A 416 28.12 -9.72 11.68
C GLU A 416 27.80 -10.90 12.64
N GLY A 417 27.39 -12.06 12.09
CA GLY A 417 26.99 -13.24 12.87
C GLY A 417 25.49 -13.40 13.16
N LEU A 418 24.65 -12.37 12.99
CA LEU A 418 23.18 -12.58 12.96
C LEU A 418 22.75 -13.41 11.75
N ALA A 419 23.61 -13.49 10.73
CA ALA A 419 23.47 -14.29 9.51
C ALA A 419 23.39 -15.80 9.75
N ASP A 420 23.78 -16.29 10.93
CA ASP A 420 23.65 -17.72 11.28
C ASP A 420 22.24 -18.05 11.80
N ILE A 421 21.41 -17.04 12.08
CA ILE A 421 20.02 -17.21 12.49
C ILE A 421 19.13 -17.08 11.26
N GLN A 422 18.57 -18.20 10.78
CA GLN A 422 17.75 -18.30 9.55
C GLN A 422 16.72 -17.18 9.39
N VAL A 423 16.03 -16.83 10.48
CA VAL A 423 14.98 -15.80 10.49
C VAL A 423 15.55 -14.41 10.24
N LEU A 424 16.72 -14.10 10.82
CA LEU A 424 17.40 -12.84 10.63
C LEU A 424 18.07 -12.77 9.27
N SER A 425 18.53 -13.90 8.74
CA SER A 425 18.99 -14.00 7.35
C SER A 425 17.85 -13.70 6.40
N LEU A 426 16.68 -14.36 6.55
CA LEU A 426 15.49 -14.07 5.76
C LEU A 426 15.07 -12.58 5.84
N LEU A 427 15.14 -12.00 7.05
CA LEU A 427 14.85 -10.59 7.25
C LEU A 427 15.86 -9.69 6.52
N SER A 428 17.15 -10.01 6.60
CA SER A 428 18.23 -9.31 5.88
C SER A 428 18.02 -9.36 4.37
N TYR A 429 17.72 -10.54 3.83
CA TYR A 429 17.37 -10.79 2.43
C TYR A 429 16.16 -9.99 1.98
N THR A 430 15.14 -9.90 2.83
CA THR A 430 13.92 -9.17 2.49
C THR A 430 14.15 -7.65 2.50
N LEU A 431 15.05 -7.18 3.37
CA LEU A 431 15.30 -5.76 3.61
C LEU A 431 16.56 -5.22 2.91
N TYR A 432 17.17 -5.98 2.00
CA TYR A 432 18.51 -5.70 1.44
C TYR A 432 18.69 -4.32 0.78
N SER A 433 17.62 -3.71 0.26
CA SER A 433 17.62 -2.37 -0.35
C SER A 433 16.66 -1.39 0.34
N MET A 434 16.34 -1.65 1.62
CA MET A 434 15.31 -0.91 2.35
C MET A 434 15.54 0.60 2.46
N ALA A 435 16.77 1.09 2.29
CA ALA A 435 17.05 2.53 2.23
C ALA A 435 16.25 3.24 1.13
N LEU A 436 15.94 2.55 0.03
CA LEU A 436 15.21 3.10 -1.10
C LEU A 436 13.69 3.10 -0.91
N HIS A 437 13.15 2.35 0.04
CA HIS A 437 11.70 2.13 0.11
C HIS A 437 11.10 2.15 1.50
N ALA A 438 11.79 1.72 2.57
CA ALA A 438 11.22 1.67 3.91
C ALA A 438 10.90 3.05 4.48
N TYR A 439 11.81 4.00 4.33
CA TYR A 439 11.77 5.26 5.09
C TYR A 439 10.98 6.37 4.40
N HIS A 440 10.79 6.27 3.09
CA HIS A 440 10.30 7.37 2.27
C HIS A 440 8.90 7.84 2.66
N ILE A 441 7.92 6.92 2.70
CA ILE A 441 6.55 7.24 3.09
C ILE A 441 6.48 7.74 4.54
N PRO A 442 7.01 7.03 5.57
CA PRO A 442 6.99 7.51 6.94
C PRO A 442 7.51 8.94 7.10
N LEU A 443 8.67 9.25 6.51
CA LEU A 443 9.25 10.58 6.59
C LEU A 443 8.38 11.63 5.87
N ALA A 444 7.86 11.29 4.69
CA ALA A 444 7.03 12.20 3.91
C ALA A 444 5.71 12.54 4.60
N VAL A 445 5.04 11.57 5.23
CA VAL A 445 3.78 11.83 5.95
C VAL A 445 4.00 12.62 7.25
N ILE A 446 5.13 12.45 7.92
CA ILE A 446 5.53 13.29 9.06
C ILE A 446 5.71 14.75 8.63
N VAL A 447 6.43 14.97 7.52
CA VAL A 447 6.63 16.32 6.97
C VAL A 447 5.31 16.92 6.52
N GLY A 448 4.50 16.12 5.81
CA GLY A 448 3.21 16.54 5.27
C GLY A 448 2.22 16.99 6.34
N LEU A 449 2.17 16.29 7.48
CA LEU A 449 1.31 16.63 8.61
C LEU A 449 1.66 17.97 9.24
N LEU A 450 2.95 18.24 9.47
CA LEU A 450 3.34 19.54 10.01
C LEU A 450 3.14 20.67 9.00
N ALA A 451 3.39 20.40 7.71
CA ALA A 451 3.19 21.39 6.65
C ALA A 451 1.70 21.69 6.39
N SER A 452 0.78 20.83 6.87
CA SER A 452 -0.66 21.06 6.75
C SER A 452 -1.21 21.94 7.86
N ARG A 453 -2.24 22.72 7.53
CA ARG A 453 -3.00 23.59 8.46
C ARG A 453 -3.78 22.82 9.53
N SER A 454 -3.68 21.49 9.58
CA SER A 454 -4.36 20.65 10.57
C SER A 454 -3.60 20.53 11.89
N THR A 455 -2.33 20.93 11.92
CA THR A 455 -1.47 20.89 13.11
C THR A 455 -1.10 22.27 13.66
N SER A 456 -1.66 23.35 13.08
CA SER A 456 -1.43 24.76 13.46
C SER A 456 -2.50 25.33 14.37
#